data_AF-A0A0U3D4I3-F1
#
_entry.id   AF-A0A0U3D4I3-F1
#
_cell.length_a   1.000
_cell.length_b   1.000
_cell.length_c   1.000
_cell.angle_alpha   90.00
_cell.angle_beta   90.00
_cell.angle_gamma   90.00
#
_symmetry.space_group_name_H-M   'P 1'
#
loop_
_entity.id
_entity.type
_entity.pdbx_description
1 polymer ?
#
loop_
_entity_poly.entity_id
_entity_poly.type
_entity_poly.pdbx_seq_one_letter_code
_entity_poly.pdbx_strand_id
1 'polypeptide(L)'
;MTEPEQQPVLVENMLLLRKEDFDDLLDRAAERGAERCLAHLGLENGHAARDIRELRDLLEAWRDARRTAWQTTIKVATTGILAALLVGAAIKLKLMGGPQ
;
A
#
# COMPACT_ATOMS: atom_id res chain seq x y z
N MET A 1 -40.21 -23.90 42.77
CA MET A 1 -40.46 -23.84 41.32
C MET A 1 -39.18 -24.32 40.65
N THR A 2 -39.22 -25.51 40.09
CA THR A 2 -38.10 -26.13 39.37
C THR A 2 -38.18 -25.71 37.91
N GLU A 3 -37.23 -24.90 37.44
CA GLU A 3 -37.06 -24.63 36.01
C GLU A 3 -36.76 -25.93 35.27
N PRO A 4 -37.48 -26.26 34.19
CA PRO A 4 -37.22 -27.47 33.43
C PRO A 4 -35.97 -27.27 32.58
N GLU A 5 -34.96 -28.10 32.82
CA GLU A 5 -33.78 -28.27 31.97
C GLU A 5 -34.20 -28.63 30.54
N GLN A 6 -34.18 -27.64 29.63
CA GLN A 6 -34.36 -27.88 28.20
C GLN A 6 -33.11 -28.55 27.63
N GLN A 7 -33.10 -29.88 27.68
CA GLN A 7 -32.12 -30.68 26.95
C GLN A 7 -32.40 -30.62 25.45
N PRO A 8 -31.39 -30.33 24.60
CA PRO A 8 -31.57 -30.25 23.16
C PRO A 8 -31.87 -31.64 22.59
N VAL A 9 -33.03 -31.77 21.94
CA VAL A 9 -33.39 -32.97 21.18
C VAL A 9 -32.58 -33.02 19.90
N LEU A 10 -31.62 -33.95 19.83
CA LEU A 10 -30.80 -34.19 18.65
C LEU A 10 -31.64 -34.97 17.62
N VAL A 11 -32.28 -34.27 16.68
CA VAL A 11 -32.98 -34.86 15.53
C VAL A 11 -32.08 -34.70 14.32
N GLU A 12 -31.61 -35.84 13.78
CA GLU A 12 -30.98 -35.98 12.46
C GLU A 12 -30.00 -34.84 12.09
N ASN A 13 -28.90 -34.72 12.84
CA ASN A 13 -27.78 -33.81 12.57
C ASN A 13 -28.15 -32.32 12.34
N MET A 14 -29.35 -31.88 12.76
CA MET A 14 -29.76 -30.48 12.75
C MET A 14 -29.92 -29.97 14.17
N LEU A 15 -29.36 -28.79 14.42
CA LEU A 15 -29.37 -28.14 15.72
C LEU A 15 -30.32 -26.93 15.62
N LEU A 16 -31.46 -27.00 16.32
CA LEU A 16 -32.41 -25.89 16.39
C LEU A 16 -31.92 -24.90 17.46
N LEU A 17 -31.57 -23.70 17.03
CA LEU A 17 -31.08 -22.61 17.87
C LEU A 17 -32.05 -21.44 17.80
N ARG A 18 -32.13 -20.67 18.88
CA ARG A 18 -32.74 -19.34 18.80
C ARG A 18 -31.87 -18.45 17.92
N LYS A 19 -32.50 -17.47 17.28
CA LYS A 19 -31.81 -16.57 16.36
C LYS A 19 -30.64 -15.84 17.03
N GLU A 20 -30.85 -15.37 18.26
CA GLU A 20 -29.84 -14.75 19.12
C GLU A 20 -28.62 -15.67 19.35
N ASP A 21 -28.85 -16.93 19.73
CA ASP A 21 -27.77 -17.91 19.95
C ASP A 21 -27.00 -18.24 18.66
N PHE A 22 -27.69 -18.19 17.51
CA PHE A 22 -27.09 -18.41 16.20
C PHE A 22 -26.22 -17.23 15.75
N ASP A 23 -26.72 -16.00 15.89
CA ASP A 23 -25.97 -14.78 15.56
C ASP A 23 -24.68 -14.69 16.40
N ASP A 24 -24.76 -14.97 17.71
CA ASP A 24 -23.61 -15.03 18.62
C ASP A 24 -22.58 -16.10 18.20
N LEU A 25 -23.05 -17.27 17.74
CA LEU A 25 -22.18 -18.35 17.28
C LEU A 25 -21.45 -17.95 15.99
N LEU A 26 -22.16 -17.30 15.06
CA LEU A 26 -21.57 -16.79 13.83
C LEU A 26 -20.53 -15.70 14.10
N ASP A 27 -20.81 -14.76 14.98
CA ASP A 27 -19.88 -13.69 15.34
C ASP A 27 -18.59 -14.26 15.94
N ARG A 28 -18.70 -15.21 16.88
CA ARG A 28 -17.53 -15.86 17.47
C ARG A 28 -16.76 -16.73 16.46
N ALA A 29 -17.44 -17.34 15.51
CA ALA A 29 -16.78 -18.10 14.45
C ALA A 29 -16.03 -17.18 13.49
N ALA A 30 -16.63 -16.05 13.12
CA ALA A 30 -16.03 -15.02 12.29
C ALA A 30 -14.82 -14.37 12.98
N GLU A 31 -14.95 -14.00 14.25
CA GLU A 31 -13.87 -13.41 15.05
C GLU A 31 -12.68 -14.37 15.17
N ARG A 32 -12.90 -15.63 15.55
CA ARG A 32 -11.83 -16.65 15.60
C ARG A 32 -11.22 -16.93 14.23
N GLY A 33 -12.01 -16.86 13.16
CA GLY A 33 -11.52 -16.99 11.80
C GLY A 33 -10.61 -15.82 11.43
N ALA A 34 -11.02 -14.60 11.75
CA ALA A 34 -10.24 -13.38 11.53
C ALA A 34 -8.94 -13.40 12.34
N GLU A 35 -8.99 -13.74 13.63
CA GLU A 35 -7.82 -13.89 14.50
C GLU A 35 -6.81 -14.90 13.94
N ARG A 36 -7.27 -16.09 13.49
CA ARG A 36 -6.38 -17.08 12.87
C ARG A 36 -5.76 -16.57 11.58
N CYS A 37 -6.52 -15.84 10.77
CA CYS A 37 -6.02 -15.28 9.52
C CYS A 37 -4.96 -14.20 9.80
N LEU A 38 -5.22 -13.31 10.77
CA LEU A 38 -4.27 -12.30 11.23
C LEU A 38 -3.00 -12.97 11.79
N ALA A 39 -3.14 -13.99 12.62
CA ALA A 39 -2.00 -14.75 13.17
C ALA A 39 -1.19 -15.48 12.09
N HIS A 40 -1.86 -16.07 11.09
CA HIS A 40 -1.17 -16.72 9.98
C HIS A 40 -0.38 -15.73 9.12
N LEU A 41 -0.87 -14.50 9.01
CA LEU A 41 -0.20 -13.40 8.33
C LEU A 41 0.83 -12.66 9.21
N GLY A 42 0.98 -13.03 10.49
CA GLY A 42 1.87 -12.35 11.45
C GLY A 42 1.40 -10.95 11.86
N LEU A 43 0.11 -10.66 11.70
CA LEU A 43 -0.52 -9.35 11.95
C LEU A 43 -1.25 -9.26 13.30
N GLU A 44 -1.21 -10.32 14.11
CA GLU A 44 -1.97 -10.45 15.37
C GLU A 44 -1.55 -9.44 16.45
N ASN A 45 -0.32 -8.94 16.39
CA ASN A 45 0.23 -8.02 17.38
C ASN A 45 0.13 -6.54 16.96
N GLY A 46 -0.57 -6.22 15.86
CA GLY A 46 -0.75 -4.85 15.37
C GLY A 46 0.51 -4.15 14.83
N HIS A 47 1.70 -4.73 15.00
CA HIS A 47 2.97 -4.20 14.49
C HIS A 47 3.00 -4.11 12.96
N ALA A 48 2.50 -5.13 12.27
CA ALA A 48 2.56 -5.16 10.82
C ALA A 48 1.66 -4.10 10.14
N ALA A 49 0.57 -3.67 10.78
CA ALA A 49 -0.22 -2.53 10.29
C ALA A 49 0.58 -1.22 10.33
N ARG A 50 1.46 -1.07 11.33
CA ARG A 50 2.40 0.05 11.44
C ARG A 50 3.53 -0.07 10.42
N ASP A 51 4.11 -1.26 10.25
CA ASP A 51 5.19 -1.48 9.29
C ASP A 51 4.73 -1.22 7.85
N ILE A 52 3.53 -1.69 7.48
CA ILE A 52 2.93 -1.40 6.16
C ILE A 52 2.74 0.11 5.96
N ARG A 53 2.34 0.83 7.02
CA ARG A 53 2.16 2.28 6.97
C ARG A 53 3.51 2.99 6.81
N GLU A 54 4.53 2.59 7.57
CA GLU A 54 5.89 3.13 7.43
C GLU A 54 6.48 2.83 6.04
N LEU A 55 6.31 1.62 5.50
CA LEU A 55 6.76 1.28 4.15
C LEU A 55 6.08 2.14 3.08
N ARG A 56 4.79 2.40 3.22
CA ARG A 56 4.06 3.28 2.30
C ARG A 56 4.57 4.72 2.41
N ASP A 57 4.80 5.20 3.62
CA ASP A 57 5.31 6.55 3.84
C ASP A 57 6.72 6.71 3.25
N LEU A 58 7.58 5.68 3.38
CA LEU A 58 8.90 5.62 2.72
C LEU A 58 8.79 5.58 1.19
N LEU A 59 7.86 4.79 0.64
CA LEU A 59 7.63 4.71 -0.79
C LEU A 59 7.14 6.04 -1.35
N GLU A 60 6.28 6.73 -0.61
CA GLU A 60 5.81 8.07 -0.94
C GLU A 60 6.97 9.07 -0.95
N ALA A 61 7.81 9.08 0.08
CA ALA A 61 9.02 9.89 0.13
C ALA A 61 9.99 9.58 -1.03
N TRP A 62 10.16 8.30 -1.39
CA TRP A 62 11.00 7.89 -2.52
C TRP A 62 10.44 8.36 -3.86
N ARG A 63 9.11 8.25 -4.05
CA ARG A 63 8.45 8.71 -5.26
C ARG A 63 8.62 10.22 -5.44
N ASP A 64 8.53 10.97 -4.36
CA ASP A 64 8.75 12.42 -4.38
C ASP A 64 10.20 12.75 -4.70
N ALA A 65 11.16 12.10 -4.04
CA ALA A 65 12.58 12.25 -4.34
C ALA A 65 12.90 11.93 -5.80
N ARG A 66 12.33 10.86 -6.35
CA ARG A 66 12.49 10.48 -7.76
C ARG A 66 11.91 11.52 -8.71
N ARG A 67 10.75 12.10 -8.39
CA ARG A 67 10.14 13.17 -9.19
C ARG A 67 11.05 14.39 -9.25
N THR A 68 11.60 14.82 -8.12
CA THR A 68 12.56 15.94 -8.06
C THR A 68 13.85 15.63 -8.82
N ALA A 69 14.41 14.43 -8.65
CA ALA A 69 15.61 14.02 -9.37
C ALA A 69 15.41 14.02 -10.89
N TRP A 70 14.24 13.54 -11.36
CA TRP A 70 13.89 13.54 -12.78
C TRP A 70 13.73 14.96 -13.34
N GLN A 71 13.06 15.85 -12.60
CA GLN A 71 12.91 17.26 -12.99
C GLN A 71 14.27 17.95 -13.13
N THR A 72 15.17 17.75 -12.17
CA THR A 72 16.53 18.31 -12.22
C THR A 72 17.31 17.73 -13.39
N THR A 73 17.24 16.42 -13.60
CA THR A 73 17.91 15.74 -14.72
C THR A 73 17.47 16.31 -16.06
N ILE A 74 16.16 16.45 -16.30
CA ILE A 74 15.64 17.05 -17.54
C ILE A 74 16.11 18.49 -17.67
N LYS A 75 15.99 19.30 -16.62
CA LYS A 75 16.38 20.71 -16.66
C LYS A 75 17.85 20.87 -17.01
N VAL A 76 18.73 20.13 -16.34
CA VAL A 76 20.18 20.15 -16.59
C VAL A 76 20.49 19.66 -18.00
N ALA A 77 19.85 18.59 -18.46
CA ALA A 77 20.03 18.07 -19.81
C ALA A 77 19.61 19.10 -20.87
N THR A 78 18.42 19.70 -20.73
CA THR A 78 17.93 20.73 -21.66
C THR A 78 18.84 21.95 -21.65
N THR A 79 19.22 22.47 -20.47
CA THR A 79 20.16 23.60 -20.39
C THR A 79 21.51 23.26 -21.01
N GLY A 80 22.04 22.06 -20.77
CA GLY A 80 23.30 21.60 -21.35
C GLY A 80 23.24 21.52 -22.88
N ILE A 81 22.16 20.98 -23.43
CA ILE A 81 21.93 20.92 -24.89
C ILE A 81 21.86 22.34 -25.48
N LEU A 82 21.06 23.23 -24.88
CA LEU A 82 20.94 24.61 -25.37
C LEU A 82 22.29 25.36 -25.31
N ALA A 83 23.03 25.21 -24.22
CA ALA A 83 24.37 25.81 -24.08
C ALA A 83 25.33 25.26 -25.14
N ALA A 84 25.33 23.95 -25.38
CA ALA A 84 26.15 23.33 -26.42
C ALA A 84 25.79 23.83 -27.82
N LEU A 85 24.50 24.02 -28.12
CA LEU A 85 24.04 24.58 -29.40
C LEU A 85 24.52 26.03 -29.59
N LEU A 86 24.44 26.87 -28.56
CA LEU A 86 24.92 28.26 -28.62
C LEU A 86 26.44 28.32 -28.84
N VAL A 87 27.21 27.52 -28.10
CA VAL A 87 28.66 27.43 -28.26
C VAL A 87 29.02 26.91 -29.66
N GLY A 88 28.36 25.86 -30.13
CA GLY A 88 28.55 25.31 -31.47
C GLY A 88 28.25 26.31 -32.58
N ALA A 89 27.14 27.06 -32.45
CA ALA A 89 26.78 28.12 -33.39
C ALA A 89 27.82 29.25 -33.40
N ALA A 90 28.29 29.69 -32.24
CA ALA A 90 29.31 30.73 -32.13
C ALA A 90 30.64 30.31 -32.81
N ILE A 91 31.07 29.06 -32.62
CA ILE A 91 32.27 28.51 -33.27
C ILE A 91 32.07 28.45 -34.79
N LYS A 92 30.93 27.93 -35.26
CA LYS A 92 30.62 27.84 -36.70
C LYS A 92 30.59 29.22 -37.35
N LEU A 93 29.96 30.21 -36.70
CA LEU A 93 29.89 31.59 -37.20
C LEU A 93 31.27 32.25 -37.21
N LYS A 94 32.12 32.04 -36.19
CA LYS A 94 33.50 32.54 -36.18
C LYS A 94 34.35 31.90 -37.28
N LEU A 95 34.12 30.62 -37.60
CA LEU A 95 34.79 29.92 -38.70
C LEU A 95 34.30 30.39 -40.08
N MET A 96 33.01 30.70 -40.25
CA MET A 96 32.45 31.18 -41.52
C MET A 96 32.60 32.70 -41.74
N GLY A 97 32.76 33.49 -40.68
CA GLY A 97 32.84 34.95 -40.70
C GLY A 97 34.24 35.51 -40.40
N GLY A 98 35.31 34.79 -40.77
CA GLY A 98 36.69 35.27 -40.60
C GLY A 98 36.90 36.66 -41.22
N PRO A 99 37.78 37.51 -40.65
CA PRO A 99 37.94 38.89 -41.05
C PRO A 99 38.45 38.94 -42.50
N GLN A 100 37.62 39.47 -43.39
CA GLN A 100 38.04 40.03 -44.66
C GLN A 100 38.15 41.54 -44.49
#